data_AF-A0A8T4UHX8-F1
#
_entry.id   AF-A0A8T4UHX8-F1
#
_cell.length_a   1.000
_cell.length_b   1.000
_cell.length_c   1.000
_cell.angle_alpha   90.00
_cell.angle_beta   90.00
_cell.angle_gamma   90.00
#
_symmetry.space_group_name_H-M   'P 1'
#
loop_
_entity.id
_entity.type
_entity.pdbx_description
1 polymer ?
#
loop_
_entity_poly.entity_id
_entity_poly.type
_entity_poly.pdbx_seq_one_letter_code
_entity_poly.pdbx_strand_id
1 'polypeptide(L)'
;MANYSFDMLWALRYLDDLEKFVDGSQLFMAKATIQRVKETLETYGRQGFESNFEKIRLIENALESGQDPKDTIISLKLDINKRMKI
;
A
#
# COMPACT_ATOMS: atom_id res chain seq x y z
N MET A 1 -0.82 12.76 18.56
CA MET A 1 0.08 13.19 17.47
C MET A 1 0.48 11.92 16.73
N ALA A 2 0.11 11.76 15.46
CA ALA A 2 0.48 10.56 14.69
C ALA A 2 2.01 10.55 14.48
N ASN A 3 2.63 9.38 14.59
CA ASN A 3 4.08 9.25 14.39
C ASN A 3 4.31 8.83 12.94
N TYR A 4 4.67 9.81 12.11
CA TYR A 4 4.90 9.64 10.67
C TYR A 4 5.77 8.44 10.35
N SER A 5 6.95 8.33 10.96
CA SER A 5 7.88 7.23 10.69
C SER A 5 7.32 5.88 11.11
N PHE A 6 6.59 5.82 12.21
CA PHE A 6 5.94 4.58 12.67
C PHE A 6 4.82 4.13 11.73
N ASP A 7 3.98 5.06 11.28
CA ASP A 7 2.88 4.77 10.36
C ASP A 7 3.39 4.36 8.97
N MET A 8 4.48 4.98 8.49
CA MET A 8 5.12 4.55 7.24
C MET A 8 5.74 3.14 7.37
N LEU A 9 6.32 2.78 8.53
CA LEU A 9 6.79 1.41 8.80
C LEU A 9 5.63 0.40 8.78
N TRP A 10 4.48 0.76 9.36
CA TRP A 10 3.29 -0.08 9.31
C TRP A 10 2.74 -0.23 7.90
N ALA A 11 2.69 0.86 7.12
CA ALA A 11 2.30 0.80 5.72
C ALA A 11 3.20 -0.14 4.92
N LEU A 12 4.52 -0.10 5.14
CA LEU A 12 5.46 -1.03 4.50
C LEU A 12 5.20 -2.48 4.91
N ARG A 13 4.97 -2.73 6.20
CA ARG A 13 4.63 -4.08 6.69
C ARG A 13 3.33 -4.62 6.10
N TYR A 14 2.31 -3.78 5.97
CA TYR A 14 1.07 -4.16 5.30
C TYR A 14 1.30 -4.48 3.82
N LEU A 15 2.20 -3.77 3.13
CA LEU A 15 2.54 -4.08 1.75
C LEU A 15 3.30 -5.42 1.64
N ASP A 16 4.16 -5.77 2.60
CA ASP A 16 4.79 -7.11 2.65
C ASP A 16 3.76 -8.23 2.87
N ASP A 17 2.76 -8.00 3.73
CA ASP A 17 1.70 -8.98 3.97
C ASP A 17 0.75 -9.08 2.76
N LEU A 18 0.49 -7.96 2.08
CA LEU A 18 -0.28 -7.93 0.84
C LEU A 18 0.37 -8.79 -0.25
N GLU A 19 1.69 -8.71 -0.45
CA GLU A 19 2.40 -9.57 -1.41
C GLU A 19 2.17 -11.05 -1.11
N LYS A 20 2.28 -11.47 0.16
CA LYS A 20 2.03 -12.86 0.59
C LYS A 20 0.59 -13.29 0.33
N PHE A 21 -0.39 -12.40 0.56
CA PHE A 21 -1.79 -12.72 0.30
C PHE A 21 -2.10 -12.82 -1.19
N VAL A 22 -1.45 -12.00 -2.02
CA VAL A 22 -1.53 -12.11 -3.48
C VAL A 22 -0.93 -13.46 -3.94
N ASP A 23 0.26 -13.82 -3.46
CA ASP A 23 0.91 -15.10 -3.75
C ASP A 23 0.06 -16.31 -3.31
N GLY A 24 -0.56 -16.22 -2.15
CA GLY A 24 -1.43 -17.24 -1.59
C GLY A 24 -2.84 -17.28 -2.21
N SER A 25 -3.14 -16.45 -3.21
CA SER A 25 -4.49 -16.30 -3.78
C SER A 25 -5.58 -15.96 -2.74
N GLN A 26 -5.21 -15.29 -1.65
CA GLN A 26 -6.09 -14.93 -0.54
C GLN A 26 -6.73 -13.55 -0.80
N LEU A 27 -7.61 -13.46 -1.80
CA LEU A 27 -8.16 -12.20 -2.30
C LEU A 27 -8.81 -11.32 -1.21
N PHE A 28 -9.59 -11.92 -0.31
CA PHE A 28 -10.22 -11.17 0.79
C PHE A 28 -9.18 -10.51 1.70
N MET A 29 -8.13 -11.25 2.07
CA MET A 29 -7.04 -10.75 2.91
C MET A 29 -6.25 -9.65 2.18
N ALA A 30 -5.99 -9.83 0.88
CA ALA A 30 -5.33 -8.82 0.06
C ALA A 30 -6.12 -7.51 0.02
N LYS A 31 -7.43 -7.57 -0.25
CA LYS A 31 -8.31 -6.38 -0.27
C LYS A 31 -8.38 -5.68 1.09
N ALA A 32 -8.51 -6.43 2.17
CA ALA A 32 -8.50 -5.86 3.52
C ALA A 32 -7.16 -5.19 3.85
N THR A 33 -6.05 -5.76 3.38
CA THR A 33 -4.71 -5.25 3.67
C THR A 33 -4.39 -3.98 2.91
N ILE A 34 -4.72 -3.89 1.61
CA ILE A 34 -4.52 -2.64 0.85
C ILE A 34 -5.38 -1.49 1.39
N GLN A 35 -6.57 -1.78 1.91
CA GLN A 35 -7.41 -0.80 2.60
C GLN A 35 -6.74 -0.26 3.87
N ARG A 36 -6.01 -1.08 4.64
CA ARG A 36 -5.23 -0.60 5.79
C ARG A 36 -4.07 0.32 5.40
N VAL A 37 -3.40 0.01 4.29
CA VAL A 37 -2.35 0.89 3.74
C VAL A 37 -2.95 2.27 3.41
N LYS A 38 -4.10 2.28 2.74
CA LYS A 38 -4.83 3.51 2.39
C LYS A 38 -5.20 4.33 3.62
N GLU A 39 -5.84 3.73 4.61
CA GLU A 39 -6.21 4.39 5.88
C GLU A 39 -4.99 5.01 6.59
N THR A 40 -3.87 4.29 6.58
CA THR A 40 -2.62 4.76 7.18
C THR A 40 -2.10 6.00 6.47
N LEU A 41 -2.09 6.01 5.13
CA LEU A 41 -1.64 7.17 4.36
C LEU A 41 -2.63 8.34 4.41
N GLU A 42 -3.93 8.09 4.54
CA GLU A 42 -4.96 9.14 4.63
C GLU A 42 -4.80 10.03 5.87
N THR A 43 -4.19 9.51 6.94
CA THR A 43 -3.83 10.28 8.15
C THR A 43 -2.91 11.47 7.83
N TYR A 44 -2.15 11.39 6.75
CA TYR A 44 -1.20 12.44 6.32
C TYR A 44 -1.73 13.28 5.16
N GLY A 45 -2.99 13.06 4.77
CA GLY A 45 -3.61 13.75 3.64
C GLY A 45 -3.14 13.24 2.28
N ARG A 46 -3.84 13.68 1.24
CA ARG A 46 -3.53 13.31 -0.15
C ARG A 46 -2.50 14.21 -0.80
N GLN A 47 -2.38 15.45 -0.31
CA GLN A 47 -1.45 16.43 -0.87
C GLN A 47 -0.02 15.96 -0.65
N GLY A 48 0.72 15.82 -1.74
CA GLY A 48 2.05 15.26 -1.72
C GLY A 48 2.10 13.74 -1.63
N PHE A 49 0.98 12.99 -1.64
CA PHE A 49 0.91 11.52 -1.69
C PHE A 49 0.11 11.00 -2.90
N GLU A 50 -0.19 11.85 -3.88
CA GLU A 50 -1.10 11.59 -4.99
C GLU A 50 -0.68 10.34 -5.78
N SER A 51 0.62 10.20 -6.05
CA SER A 51 1.16 9.00 -6.73
C SER A 51 0.96 7.72 -5.91
N ASN A 52 1.09 7.79 -4.58
CA ASN A 52 0.87 6.64 -3.70
C ASN A 52 -0.61 6.21 -3.73
N PHE A 53 -1.53 7.17 -3.70
CA PHE A 53 -2.97 6.89 -3.78
C PHE A 53 -3.39 6.35 -5.14
N GLU A 54 -2.78 6.82 -6.23
CA GLU A 54 -3.03 6.24 -7.56
C GLU A 54 -2.54 4.79 -7.64
N LYS A 55 -1.36 4.48 -7.06
CA LYS A 55 -0.87 3.10 -6.97
C LYS A 55 -1.78 2.21 -6.13
N ILE A 56 -2.29 2.71 -5.01
CA ILE A 56 -3.31 2.00 -4.21
C ILE A 56 -4.53 1.68 -5.07
N ARG A 57 -5.05 2.65 -5.83
CA ARG A 57 -6.20 2.45 -6.72
C ARG A 57 -5.92 1.40 -7.81
N LEU A 58 -4.72 1.42 -8.40
CA LEU A 58 -4.29 0.43 -9.39
C LEU A 58 -4.21 -0.98 -8.78
N ILE A 59 -3.72 -1.11 -7.54
CA ILE A 59 -3.70 -2.37 -6.81
C ILE A 59 -5.14 -2.86 -6.53
N GLU A 60 -6.02 -2.00 -6.03
CA GLU A 60 -7.43 -2.32 -5.78
C GLU A 60 -8.11 -2.87 -7.06
N ASN A 61 -7.92 -2.18 -8.20
CA ASN A 61 -8.47 -2.60 -9.49
C ASN A 61 -7.89 -3.93 -9.98
N ALA A 62 -6.58 -4.15 -9.83
CA ALA A 62 -5.93 -5.39 -10.25
C ALA A 62 -6.44 -6.59 -9.44
N LEU A 63 -6.61 -6.42 -8.12
CA LEU A 63 -7.22 -7.43 -7.26
C LEU A 63 -8.68 -7.74 -7.69
N GLU A 64 -9.43 -6.75 -8.14
CA GLU A 64 -10.80 -6.92 -8.63
C GLU A 64 -10.89 -7.61 -9.99
N SER A 65 -9.95 -7.30 -10.90
CA SER A 65 -9.91 -7.87 -12.25
C SER A 65 -9.17 -9.21 -12.32
N GLY A 66 -8.56 -9.66 -11.22
CA GLY A 66 -7.73 -10.87 -11.17
C GLY A 66 -6.36 -10.70 -11.85
N GLN A 67 -5.90 -9.46 -12.05
CA GLN A 67 -4.56 -9.15 -12.53
C GLN A 67 -3.54 -9.19 -11.40
N ASP A 68 -2.27 -9.44 -11.71
CA ASP A 68 -1.19 -9.44 -10.73
C ASP A 68 -0.78 -7.99 -10.37
N PRO A 69 -0.98 -7.53 -9.11
CA PRO A 69 -0.63 -6.17 -8.70
C PRO A 69 0.85 -6.00 -8.27
N LYS A 70 1.68 -7.05 -8.25
CA LYS A 70 3.00 -7.04 -7.57
C LYS A 70 3.92 -5.91 -7.97
N ASP A 71 4.06 -5.61 -9.26
CA ASP A 71 4.93 -4.52 -9.71
C ASP A 71 4.49 -3.16 -9.13
N THR A 72 3.18 -2.96 -9.02
CA THR A 72 2.60 -1.75 -8.42
C THR A 72 2.82 -1.73 -6.91
N ILE A 73 2.72 -2.88 -6.23
CA ILE A 73 3.02 -3.01 -4.79
C ILE A 73 4.49 -2.65 -4.52
N ILE A 74 5.43 -3.22 -5.28
CA ILE A 74 6.86 -2.94 -5.18
C ILE A 74 7.12 -1.44 -5.40
N SER A 75 6.52 -0.86 -6.44
CA SER A 75 6.64 0.57 -6.74
C SER A 75 6.14 1.47 -5.61
N LEU A 76 5.03 1.09 -4.95
CA LEU A 76 4.49 1.82 -3.80
C LEU A 76 5.42 1.70 -2.57
N LYS A 77 5.97 0.52 -2.30
CA LYS A 77 6.95 0.30 -1.22
C LYS A 77 8.19 1.18 -1.40
N LEU A 78 8.69 1.30 -2.63
CA LEU A 78 9.85 2.14 -2.94
C LEU A 78 9.57 3.63 -2.67
N ASP A 79 8.38 4.12 -3.01
CA ASP A 79 8.00 5.51 -2.76
C ASP A 79 7.86 5.82 -1.28
N ILE A 80 7.22 4.94 -0.51
CA ILE A 80 7.11 5.10 0.96
C ILE A 80 8.50 5.08 1.60
N ASN A 81 9.37 4.13 1.21
CA ASN A 81 10.74 4.08 1.70
C ASN A 81 11.55 5.34 1.39
N LYS A 82 11.41 5.91 0.19
CA LYS A 82 12.09 7.16 -0.18
C LYS A 82 11.68 8.31 0.74
N ARG A 83 10.40 8.41 1.07
CA ARG A 83 9.86 9.46 1.95
C ARG A 83 10.29 9.35 3.40
N MET A 84 10.70 8.17 3.85
CA MET A 84 11.25 7.97 5.19
C MET A 84 12.74 8.32 5.29
N LYS A 85 13.45 8.44 4.16
CA LYS A 85 14.88 8.77 4.09
C LYS A 85 15.14 10.27 3.87
N ILE A 86 14.09 11.06 3.69
CA ILE A 86 14.11 12.52 3.60
C ILE A 86 13.84 13.07 5.00
#